data_AF-X0SNK6-F1
#
_entry.id   AF-X0SNK6-F1
#
_cell.length_a   1.000
_cell.length_b   1.000
_cell.length_c   1.000
_cell.angle_alpha   90.00
_cell.angle_beta   90.00
_cell.angle_gamma   90.00
#
_symmetry.space_group_name_H-M   'P 1'
#
loop_
_entity.id
_entity.type
_entity.pdbx_description
1 polymer ?
#
loop_
_entity_poly.entity_id
_entity_poly.type
_entity_poly.pdbx_seq_one_letter_code
_entity_poly.pdbx_strand_id
1 'polypeptide(L)'
;MAGDRDITVDFLKQRIARFVRDRDWDVYHHPKELAISISIEAAELLEIFQWIEKQSKEEIKENKKLMSAIRDELADIVNYCMGLANQ
;
A
#
# COMPACT_ATOMS: atom_id res chain seq x y z
N MET A 1 -10.64 -17.68 -6.91
CA MET A 1 -10.57 -16.21 -7.03
C MET A 1 -9.59 -15.89 -8.15
N ALA A 2 -9.81 -14.82 -8.90
CA ALA A 2 -8.84 -14.30 -9.87
C ALA A 2 -7.50 -14.02 -9.15
N GLY A 3 -6.39 -14.48 -9.71
CA GLY A 3 -5.05 -14.26 -9.14
C GLY A 3 -4.33 -13.09 -9.78
N ASP A 4 -3.07 -12.86 -9.40
CA ASP A 4 -2.25 -11.75 -9.92
C ASP A 4 -2.12 -11.74 -11.46
N ARG A 5 -2.28 -12.90 -12.12
CA ARG A 5 -2.26 -13.01 -13.59
C ARG A 5 -3.55 -12.52 -14.26
N ASP A 6 -4.64 -12.43 -13.50
CA ASP A 6 -5.98 -12.10 -13.99
C ASP A 6 -6.43 -10.71 -13.53
N ILE A 7 -5.82 -10.18 -12.46
CA ILE A 7 -6.12 -8.86 -11.90
C ILE A 7 -5.27 -7.79 -12.60
N THR A 8 -5.91 -6.93 -13.38
CA THR A 8 -5.24 -5.83 -14.06
C THR A 8 -5.02 -4.63 -13.13
N VAL A 9 -4.04 -3.79 -13.47
CA VAL A 9 -3.84 -2.49 -12.79
C VAL A 9 -5.12 -1.63 -12.87
N ASP A 10 -5.81 -1.65 -14.01
CA ASP A 10 -7.07 -0.93 -14.19
C ASP A 10 -8.16 -1.42 -13.22
N PHE A 11 -8.28 -2.74 -13.03
CA PHE A 11 -9.21 -3.30 -12.04
C PHE A 11 -8.90 -2.80 -10.61
N LEU A 12 -7.63 -2.78 -10.22
CA LEU A 12 -7.20 -2.28 -8.90
C LEU A 12 -7.51 -0.79 -8.75
N LYS A 13 -7.16 0.02 -9.75
CA LYS A 13 -7.48 1.45 -9.79
C LYS A 13 -8.98 1.71 -9.61
N GLN A 14 -9.83 0.98 -10.33
CA GLN A 14 -11.29 1.12 -10.21
C GLN A 14 -11.81 0.69 -8.83
N ARG A 15 -11.23 -0.35 -8.25
CA ARG A 15 -11.58 -0.80 -6.89
C ARG A 15 -11.26 0.25 -5.83
N ILE A 16 -10.09 0.90 -5.94
CA ILE A 16 -9.71 2.02 -5.06
C ILE A 16 -10.61 3.23 -5.28
N ALA A 17 -10.85 3.63 -6.54
CA ALA A 17 -11.73 4.76 -6.84
C ALA A 17 -13.15 4.55 -6.29
N ARG A 18 -13.66 3.31 -6.36
CA ARG A 18 -14.95 2.97 -5.73
C ARG A 18 -14.88 3.05 -4.21
N PHE A 19 -13.84 2.53 -3.58
CA PHE A 19 -13.68 2.58 -2.12
C PHE A 19 -13.67 4.01 -1.57
N VAL A 20 -13.00 4.93 -2.29
CA VAL A 20 -12.92 6.37 -1.96
C VAL A 20 -14.29 7.02 -2.10
N ARG A 21 -14.97 6.80 -3.23
CA ARG A 21 -16.32 7.33 -3.47
C ARG A 21 -17.36 6.82 -2.48
N ASP A 22 -17.33 5.53 -2.16
CA ASP A 22 -18.27 4.91 -1.21
C ASP A 22 -18.14 5.50 0.22
N ARG A 23 -17.09 6.31 0.49
CA ARG A 23 -16.82 7.00 1.75
C ARG A 23 -16.89 8.52 1.65
N ASP A 24 -17.25 9.06 0.48
CA ASP A 24 -17.21 10.49 0.18
C ASP A 24 -15.82 11.13 0.45
N TRP A 25 -14.75 10.36 0.24
CA TRP A 25 -13.37 10.79 0.51
C TRP A 25 -12.70 11.51 -0.67
N ASP A 26 -13.38 11.65 -1.82
CA ASP A 26 -12.83 12.31 -3.00
C ASP A 26 -12.35 13.73 -2.71
N VAL A 27 -13.00 14.44 -1.78
CA VAL A 27 -12.64 15.80 -1.34
C VAL A 27 -11.26 15.89 -0.69
N TYR A 28 -10.70 14.77 -0.22
CA TYR A 28 -9.38 14.69 0.40
C TYR A 28 -8.32 14.08 -0.52
N HIS A 29 -8.73 13.52 -1.66
CA HIS A 29 -7.85 12.79 -2.58
C HIS A 29 -7.26 13.68 -3.67
N HIS A 30 -6.76 14.88 -3.32
CA HIS A 30 -6.05 15.72 -4.28
C HIS A 30 -4.62 15.22 -4.52
N PRO A 31 -4.01 15.48 -5.70
CA PRO A 31 -2.67 14.99 -6.04
C PRO A 31 -1.59 15.28 -4.97
N LYS A 32 -1.64 16.47 -4.37
CA LYS A 32 -0.70 16.88 -3.30
C LYS A 32 -0.86 16.00 -2.06
N GLU A 33 -2.09 15.74 -1.62
CA GLU A 33 -2.32 14.97 -0.38
C GLU A 33 -1.98 13.50 -0.58
N LEU A 34 -2.29 12.95 -1.76
CA LEU A 34 -1.91 11.59 -2.11
C LEU A 34 -0.39 11.40 -2.18
N ALA A 35 0.35 12.36 -2.74
CA ALA A 35 1.81 12.32 -2.76
C ALA A 35 2.42 12.36 -1.34
N ILE A 36 1.81 13.14 -0.44
CA ILE A 36 2.18 13.17 0.98
C ILE A 36 1.90 11.81 1.62
N SER A 37 0.71 11.24 1.44
CA SER A 37 0.36 9.92 1.97
C SER A 37 1.32 8.83 1.51
N ILE A 38 1.68 8.78 0.21
CA ILE A 38 2.68 7.82 -0.30
C ILE A 38 4.00 7.93 0.48
N SER A 39 4.44 9.16 0.79
CA SER A 39 5.69 9.37 1.52
C SER A 39 5.59 8.97 2.99
N ILE A 40 4.41 9.14 3.59
CA ILE A 40 4.13 8.71 4.97
C ILE A 40 4.15 7.17 5.04
N GLU A 41 3.38 6.47 4.22
CA GLU A 41 3.33 4.99 4.26
C GLU A 41 4.68 4.36 3.89
N ALA A 42 5.46 5.00 3.01
CA ALA A 42 6.83 4.58 2.73
C ALA A 42 7.76 4.72 3.96
N ALA A 43 7.53 5.73 4.80
CA ALA A 43 8.22 5.87 6.07
C ALA A 43 7.74 4.83 7.09
N GLU A 44 6.43 4.53 7.17
CA GLU A 44 5.90 3.46 8.04
C GLU A 44 6.48 2.09 7.68
N LEU A 45 6.58 1.78 6.38
CA LEU A 45 7.29 0.58 5.90
C LEU A 45 8.76 0.57 6.35
N LEU A 46 9.44 1.71 6.36
CA LEU A 46 10.83 1.81 6.82
C LEU A 46 10.93 1.62 8.35
N GLU A 47 9.96 2.12 9.12
CA GLU A 47 9.92 1.98 10.59
C GLU A 47 9.91 0.51 11.03
N ILE A 48 9.27 -0.36 10.26
CA ILE A 48 9.30 -1.81 10.50
C ILE A 48 10.74 -2.32 10.63
N PHE A 49 11.66 -1.81 9.81
CA PHE A 49 13.06 -2.26 9.77
C PHE A 49 13.99 -1.48 10.70
N GLN A 50 13.51 -0.42 11.38
CA GLN A 50 14.36 0.52 12.11
C GLN A 50 15.20 -0.12 13.21
N TRP A 51 14.67 -1.13 13.90
CA TRP A 51 15.30 -1.76 15.08
C TRP A 51 15.64 -3.24 14.87
N ILE A 52 15.53 -3.74 13.64
CA ILE A 52 15.80 -5.14 13.34
C ILE A 52 17.28 -5.30 13.03
N GLU A 53 17.94 -6.27 13.68
CA GLU A 53 19.28 -6.69 13.28
C GLU A 53 19.24 -7.28 11.86
N LYS A 54 20.43 -7.43 11.26
CA LYS A 54 20.53 -7.96 9.89
C LYS A 54 20.05 -9.41 9.84
N GLN A 55 18.82 -9.60 9.38
CA GLN A 55 18.20 -10.91 9.14
C GLN A 55 18.41 -11.36 7.68
N SER A 56 18.50 -12.68 7.48
CA SER A 56 18.37 -13.30 6.17
C SER A 56 16.96 -13.13 5.61
N LYS A 57 16.81 -13.30 4.29
CA LYS A 57 15.50 -13.20 3.64
C LYS A 57 14.55 -14.29 4.13
N GLU A 58 15.09 -15.44 4.47
CA GLU A 58 14.36 -16.62 4.95
C GLU A 58 13.79 -16.36 6.35
N GLU A 59 14.60 -15.83 7.28
CA GLU A 59 14.15 -15.46 8.63
C GLU A 59 13.03 -14.42 8.60
N ILE A 60 13.15 -13.41 7.73
CA ILE A 60 12.09 -12.42 7.54
C ILE A 60 10.81 -13.10 7.05
N LYS A 61 10.89 -13.96 6.03
CA LYS A 61 9.73 -14.67 5.46
C LYS A 61 9.05 -15.60 6.45
N GLU A 62 9.80 -16.26 7.32
CA GLU A 62 9.28 -17.17 8.34
C GLU A 62 8.63 -16.43 9.52
N ASN A 63 9.08 -15.19 9.79
CA ASN A 63 8.46 -14.32 10.77
C ASN A 63 7.11 -13.77 10.26
N LYS A 64 6.03 -14.50 10.56
CA LYS A 64 4.66 -14.14 10.14
C LYS A 64 4.22 -12.75 10.58
N LYS A 65 4.61 -12.32 11.78
CA LYS A 65 4.23 -10.99 12.30
C LYS A 65 4.91 -9.89 11.50
N LEU A 66 6.22 -10.04 11.28
CA LEU A 66 6.99 -9.09 10.48
C LEU A 66 6.49 -9.04 9.02
N MET A 67 6.25 -10.20 8.40
CA MET A 67 5.70 -10.26 7.04
C MET A 67 4.28 -9.70 6.92
N SER A 68 3.45 -9.79 7.98
CA SER A 68 2.15 -9.14 7.98
C SER A 68 2.33 -7.62 7.93
N ALA A 69 3.11 -7.06 8.85
CA ALA A 69 3.37 -5.61 8.88
C ALA A 69 3.93 -5.11 7.54
N ILE A 70 4.92 -5.82 6.96
CA ILE A 70 5.48 -5.45 5.65
C ILE A 70 4.40 -5.42 4.56
N ARG A 71 3.49 -6.40 4.57
CA ARG A 71 2.41 -6.48 3.56
C ARG A 71 1.38 -5.38 3.75
N ASP A 72 1.08 -5.02 4.99
CA ASP A 72 0.11 -3.99 5.33
C ASP A 72 0.61 -2.64 4.82
N GLU A 73 1.83 -2.22 5.20
CA GLU A 73 2.39 -0.93 4.75
C GLU A 73 2.65 -0.90 3.24
N LEU A 74 3.11 -2.02 2.66
CA LEU A 74 3.28 -2.10 1.20
C LEU A 74 1.94 -1.98 0.46
N ALA A 75 0.88 -2.55 1.00
CA ALA A 75 -0.45 -2.43 0.43
C ALA A 75 -0.92 -0.97 0.47
N ASP A 76 -0.65 -0.24 1.55
CA ASP A 76 -1.04 1.16 1.68
C ASP A 76 -0.27 2.08 0.72
N ILE A 77 1.04 1.87 0.54
CA ILE A 77 1.82 2.54 -0.51
C ILE A 77 1.19 2.30 -1.89
N VAL A 78 0.88 1.05 -2.22
CA VAL A 78 0.26 0.69 -3.51
C VAL A 78 -1.13 1.32 -3.66
N ASN A 79 -1.95 1.33 -2.60
CA ASN A 79 -3.27 1.92 -2.61
C ASN A 79 -3.21 3.42 -2.95
N TYR A 80 -2.33 4.18 -2.29
CA TYR A 80 -2.17 5.60 -2.60
C TYR A 80 -1.54 5.85 -3.97
N CYS A 81 -0.62 5.00 -4.44
CA CYS A 81 -0.12 5.08 -5.82
C CYS A 81 -1.25 4.92 -6.84
N MET A 82 -2.14 3.95 -6.64
CA MET A 82 -3.32 3.75 -7.50
C MET A 82 -4.31 4.91 -7.38
N GLY A 83 -4.51 5.44 -6.16
CA GLY A 83 -5.32 6.63 -5.91
C GLY A 83 -4.80 7.86 -6.65
N LEU A 84 -3.49 8.09 -6.65
CA LEU A 84 -2.84 9.18 -7.40
C LEU A 84 -2.93 8.96 -8.91
N ALA A 85 -2.79 7.72 -9.37
CA ALA A 85 -2.95 7.38 -10.79
C ALA A 85 -4.39 7.53 -11.30
N ASN A 86 -5.37 7.69 -10.41
CA ASN A 86 -6.77 8.01 -10.75
C ASN A 86 -7.05 9.51 -10.84
N GLN A 87 -6.12 10.37 -10.43
CA GLN A 87 -6.24 11.83 -10.53
C GLN A 87 -5.91 12.34 -11.94
#